data_AF-A0AAE3ZHI5-F1
#
_entry.id   AF-A0AAE3ZHI5-F1
#
_cell.length_a   1.000
_cell.length_b   1.000
_cell.length_c   1.000
_cell.angle_alpha   90.00
_cell.angle_beta   90.00
_cell.angle_gamma   90.00
#
_symmetry.space_group_name_H-M   'P 1'
#
loop_
_entity.id
_entity.type
_entity.pdbx_description
1 polymer ?
#
loop_
_entity_poly.entity_id
_entity_poly.type
_entity_poly.pdbx_seq_one_letter_code
_entity_poly.pdbx_strand_id
1 'polypeptide(L)'
;MAERIQVELVDDIDGSRAQQTVTFALDGVAYEIDLSERHAQQLRAVFARYIERARTAEQTSRKTRQQEQEERRARQTNRQLTEQIRGAAQRSRDRMNEQAQAKAAAKQDSSEGGKAEEEFVAQEEEPTLFSQHESSERKTDESADARVPAVSLPHFLSAAD
;
A
#
# COMPACT_ATOMS: atom_id res chain seq x y z
N MET A 1 51.57 -7.92 -2.38
CA MET A 1 50.84 -8.87 -1.52
C MET A 1 49.60 -9.30 -2.28
N ALA A 2 49.23 -10.59 -2.25
CA ALA A 2 48.06 -11.08 -2.96
C ALA A 2 47.27 -12.04 -2.06
N GLU A 3 45.94 -11.91 -2.09
CA GLU A 3 44.98 -12.71 -1.32
C GLU A 3 44.06 -13.46 -2.28
N ARG A 4 43.71 -14.71 -1.93
CA ARG A 4 42.71 -15.52 -2.65
C ARG A 4 41.64 -15.98 -1.66
N ILE A 5 40.42 -15.54 -1.90
CA ILE A 5 39.22 -16.00 -1.19
C ILE A 5 38.56 -17.09 -2.04
N GLN A 6 38.24 -18.24 -1.42
CA GLN A 6 37.48 -19.31 -2.05
C GLN A 6 36.15 -19.47 -1.30
N VAL A 7 35.05 -19.47 -2.05
CA VAL A 7 33.70 -19.67 -1.53
C VAL A 7 33.18 -20.98 -2.12
N GLU A 8 32.79 -21.90 -1.25
CA GLU A 8 32.23 -23.18 -1.64
C GLU A 8 30.94 -23.48 -0.86
N LEU A 9 30.03 -24.21 -1.50
CA LEU A 9 28.84 -24.75 -0.84
C LEU A 9 29.26 -26.01 -0.08
N VAL A 10 28.92 -26.08 1.20
CA VAL A 10 29.32 -27.15 2.11
C VAL A 10 28.09 -27.97 2.48
N ASP A 11 28.26 -29.29 2.57
CA ASP A 11 27.23 -30.23 3.00
C ASP A 11 27.04 -30.14 4.52
N ASP A 12 25.82 -29.91 4.95
CA ASP A 12 25.47 -29.71 6.36
C ASP A 12 25.60 -31.00 7.21
N ILE A 13 25.68 -32.18 6.59
CA ILE A 13 25.77 -33.46 7.32
C ILE A 13 27.21 -33.81 7.63
N ASP A 14 28.11 -33.72 6.65
CA ASP A 14 29.48 -34.23 6.76
C ASP A 14 30.56 -33.17 6.52
N GLY A 15 30.19 -31.95 6.16
CA GLY A 15 31.13 -30.85 5.88
C GLY A 15 31.87 -31.01 4.55
N SER A 16 31.46 -31.96 3.69
CA SER A 16 32.02 -32.12 2.35
C SER A 16 31.47 -31.05 1.40
N ARG A 17 31.85 -31.08 0.12
CA ARG A 17 31.30 -30.15 -0.87
C ARG A 17 29.85 -30.52 -1.19
N ALA A 18 28.92 -29.60 -0.96
CA ALA A 18 27.53 -29.75 -1.37
C ALA A 18 27.34 -29.50 -2.87
N GLN A 19 26.29 -30.11 -3.43
CA GLN A 19 25.89 -29.92 -4.83
C GLN A 19 24.61 -29.10 -4.96
N GLN A 20 23.69 -29.20 -3.99
CA GLN A 20 22.38 -28.56 -4.07
C GLN A 20 21.78 -28.36 -2.68
N THR A 21 20.93 -27.33 -2.57
CA THR A 21 20.03 -27.13 -1.43
C THR A 21 18.75 -27.93 -1.64
N VAL A 22 18.31 -28.69 -0.64
CA VAL A 22 17.06 -29.46 -0.66
C VAL A 22 16.08 -28.86 0.34
N THR A 23 14.91 -28.43 -0.14
CA THR A 23 13.80 -28.02 0.72
C THR A 23 12.91 -29.21 1.05
N PHE A 24 12.58 -29.39 2.32
CA PHE A 24 11.63 -30.40 2.79
C PHE A 24 10.77 -29.83 3.92
N ALA A 25 9.70 -30.54 4.31
CA ALA A 25 8.83 -30.09 5.37
C ALA A 25 8.42 -31.25 6.28
N LEU A 26 8.30 -30.96 7.57
CA LEU A 26 7.80 -31.87 8.59
C LEU A 26 6.90 -31.10 9.54
N ASP A 27 5.71 -31.63 9.84
CA ASP A 27 4.72 -31.02 10.73
C ASP A 27 4.38 -29.55 10.41
N GLY A 28 4.41 -29.20 9.12
CA GLY A 28 4.09 -27.86 8.63
C GLY A 28 5.23 -26.85 8.70
N VAL A 29 6.40 -27.24 9.24
CA VAL A 29 7.61 -26.42 9.22
C VAL A 29 8.44 -26.78 7.99
N ALA A 30 8.85 -25.76 7.23
CA ALA A 30 9.73 -25.91 6.09
C ALA A 30 11.19 -25.78 6.53
N TYR A 31 12.03 -26.67 6.01
CA TYR A 31 13.46 -26.74 6.27
C TYR A 31 14.22 -26.74 4.94
N GLU A 32 15.44 -26.24 4.98
CA GLU A 32 16.39 -26.25 3.88
C GLU A 32 17.71 -26.86 4.41
N ILE A 33 18.37 -27.64 3.56
CA ILE A 33 19.64 -28.29 3.89
C ILE A 33 20.50 -28.38 2.63
N ASP A 34 21.77 -27.99 2.76
CA ASP A 34 22.76 -28.10 1.69
C ASP A 34 23.37 -29.50 1.71
N LEU A 35 23.25 -30.22 0.60
CA LEU A 35 23.63 -31.63 0.50
C LEU A 35 24.44 -31.92 -0.76
N SER A 36 25.35 -32.87 -0.63
CA SER A 36 25.93 -33.65 -1.71
C SER A 36 24.87 -34.51 -2.39
N GLU A 37 25.14 -34.93 -3.62
CA GLU A 37 24.23 -35.72 -4.45
C GLU A 37 23.87 -37.03 -3.77
N ARG A 38 24.85 -37.68 -3.12
CA ARG A 38 24.64 -38.90 -2.34
C ARG A 38 23.66 -38.67 -1.19
N HIS A 39 23.89 -37.64 -0.37
CA HIS A 39 23.04 -37.37 0.80
C HIS A 39 21.64 -36.91 0.38
N ALA A 40 21.52 -36.13 -0.69
CA ALA A 40 20.23 -35.75 -1.23
C ALA A 40 19.43 -36.96 -1.77
N GLN A 41 20.10 -37.91 -2.43
CA GLN A 41 19.46 -39.16 -2.87
C GLN A 41 18.99 -40.00 -1.68
N GLN A 42 19.80 -40.08 -0.62
CA GLN A 42 19.43 -40.77 0.62
C GLN A 42 18.19 -40.14 1.26
N LEU A 43 18.14 -38.80 1.37
CA LEU A 43 16.98 -38.09 1.90
C LEU A 43 15.71 -38.41 1.10
N ARG A 44 15.78 -38.35 -0.23
CA ARG A 44 14.65 -38.68 -1.12
C ARG A 44 14.22 -40.14 -0.97
N ALA A 45 15.16 -41.06 -0.80
CA ALA A 45 14.87 -42.48 -0.60
C ALA A 45 14.12 -42.73 0.73
N VAL A 46 14.48 -42.03 1.82
CA VAL A 46 13.77 -42.13 3.10
C VAL A 46 12.31 -41.68 2.96
N PHE A 47 12.07 -40.60 2.20
CA PHE A 47 10.71 -40.10 1.96
C PHE A 47 9.91 -40.96 0.98
N ALA A 48 10.56 -41.70 0.06
CA ALA A 48 9.89 -42.45 -0.99
C ALA A 48 8.77 -43.36 -0.45
N ARG A 49 9.03 -44.14 0.60
CA ARG A 49 8.04 -45.04 1.21
C ARG A 49 6.78 -44.34 1.72
N TYR A 50 6.93 -43.08 2.16
CA TYR A 50 5.84 -42.27 2.67
C TYR A 50 5.10 -41.57 1.54
N ILE A 51 5.84 -41.03 0.58
CA ILE A 51 5.29 -40.37 -0.61
C ILE A 51 4.40 -41.34 -1.41
N GLU A 52 4.81 -42.60 -1.57
CA GLU A 52 4.04 -43.63 -2.27
C GLU A 52 2.65 -43.89 -1.66
N ARG A 53 2.49 -43.67 -0.36
CA ARG A 53 1.22 -43.88 0.36
C ARG A 53 0.53 -42.57 0.75
N ALA A 54 1.19 -41.43 0.54
CA ALA A 54 0.66 -40.13 0.86
C ALA A 54 -0.24 -39.63 -0.27
N ARG A 55 -1.23 -38.83 0.11
CA ARG A 55 -1.93 -37.96 -0.83
C ARG A 55 -1.19 -36.63 -0.91
N THR A 56 -1.18 -36.01 -2.08
CA THR A 56 -0.69 -34.63 -2.21
C THR A 56 -1.52 -33.72 -1.33
N ALA A 57 -0.88 -33.08 -0.34
CA ALA A 57 -1.52 -32.05 0.46
C ALA A 57 -1.89 -30.90 -0.49
N GLU A 58 -3.11 -30.39 -0.36
CA GLU A 58 -3.53 -29.22 -1.12
C GLU A 58 -2.64 -28.06 -0.72
N GLN A 59 -1.75 -27.64 -1.62
CA GLN A 59 -0.83 -26.55 -1.32
C GLN A 59 -1.65 -25.31 -0.94
N THR A 60 -1.36 -24.75 0.23
CA THR A 60 -1.88 -23.43 0.66
C THR A 60 -1.51 -22.31 -0.33
N SER A 61 -0.65 -22.59 -1.32
CA SER A 61 -0.28 -21.72 -2.45
C SER A 61 -1.47 -21.29 -3.33
N ARG A 62 -2.63 -21.96 -3.22
CA ARG A 62 -3.86 -21.47 -3.87
C ARG A 62 -4.29 -20.11 -3.33
N LYS A 63 -4.09 -19.84 -2.03
CA LYS A 63 -4.44 -18.54 -1.43
C LYS A 63 -3.53 -17.43 -1.94
N THR A 64 -2.22 -17.64 -2.03
CA THR A 64 -1.29 -16.64 -2.53
C THR A 64 -1.47 -16.36 -4.03
N ARG A 65 -1.75 -17.39 -4.84
CA ARG A 65 -2.05 -17.19 -6.28
C ARG A 65 -3.37 -16.47 -6.53
N GLN A 66 -4.41 -16.75 -5.72
CA GLN A 66 -5.68 -16.03 -5.82
C GLN A 66 -5.54 -14.57 -5.41
N GLN A 67 -4.82 -14.31 -4.32
CA GLN A 67 -4.58 -12.96 -3.83
C GLN A 67 -3.73 -12.13 -4.82
N GLU A 68 -2.72 -12.75 -5.44
CA GLU A 68 -1.92 -12.10 -6.49
C GLU A 68 -2.75 -11.81 -7.76
N GLN A 69 -3.67 -12.71 -8.13
CA GLN A 69 -4.60 -12.48 -9.25
C GLN A 69 -5.61 -11.37 -8.97
N GLU A 70 -6.17 -11.31 -7.76
CA GLU A 70 -7.06 -10.23 -7.32
C GLU A 70 -6.33 -8.89 -7.32
N GLU A 71 -5.11 -8.84 -6.81
CA GLU A 71 -4.32 -7.61 -6.78
C GLU A 71 -3.97 -7.12 -8.18
N ARG A 72 -3.63 -8.04 -9.10
CA ARG A 72 -3.40 -7.71 -10.52
C ARG A 72 -4.66 -7.15 -11.18
N ARG A 73 -5.83 -7.74 -10.91
CA ARG A 73 -7.12 -7.24 -11.42
C ARG A 73 -7.45 -5.86 -10.86
N ALA A 74 -7.28 -5.65 -9.56
CA ALA A 74 -7.52 -4.37 -8.91
C ALA A 74 -6.59 -3.26 -9.45
N ARG A 75 -5.32 -3.58 -9.72
CA ARG A 75 -4.39 -2.65 -10.36
C ARG A 75 -4.82 -2.28 -11.78
N GLN A 76 -5.34 -3.23 -12.54
CA GLN A 76 -5.81 -2.99 -13.91
C GLN A 76 -7.07 -2.13 -13.93
N THR A 77 -8.05 -2.40 -13.07
CA THR A 77 -9.27 -1.59 -12.97
C THR A 77 -8.96 -0.16 -12.50
N ASN A 78 -8.04 0.01 -11.55
CA ASN A 78 -7.62 1.34 -11.10
C ASN A 78 -6.92 2.15 -12.20
N ARG A 79 -6.10 1.51 -13.05
CA ARG A 79 -5.50 2.18 -14.22
C ARG A 79 -6.57 2.65 -15.20
N GLN A 80 -7.54 1.78 -15.53
CA GLN A 80 -8.64 2.13 -16.42
C GLN A 80 -9.49 3.28 -15.86
N LEU A 81 -9.80 3.26 -14.56
CA LEU A 81 -10.52 4.34 -13.90
C LEU A 81 -9.75 5.67 -13.97
N THR A 82 -8.43 5.62 -13.73
CA THR A 82 -7.57 6.80 -13.81
C THR A 82 -7.55 7.39 -15.23
N GLU A 83 -7.49 6.55 -16.25
CA GLU A 83 -7.56 6.97 -17.67
C GLU A 83 -8.91 7.61 -18.00
N GLN A 84 -10.02 7.03 -17.52
CA GLN A 84 -11.36 7.58 -17.71
C GLN A 84 -11.52 8.94 -17.03
N ILE A 85 -11.04 9.09 -15.78
CA ILE A 85 -11.06 10.35 -15.04
C ILE A 85 -10.23 11.42 -15.77
N ARG A 86 -9.02 11.06 -16.24
CA ARG A 86 -8.16 11.98 -16.99
C ARG A 86 -8.80 12.42 -18.30
N GLY A 87 -9.38 11.49 -19.06
CA GLY A 87 -10.08 11.79 -20.30
C GLY A 87 -11.35 12.64 -20.08
N ALA A 88 -12.09 12.39 -19.00
CA ALA A 88 -13.24 13.20 -18.63
C ALA A 88 -12.84 14.62 -18.23
N ALA A 89 -11.77 14.78 -17.44
CA ALA A 89 -11.25 16.08 -17.04
C ALA A 89 -10.77 16.91 -18.25
N GLN A 90 -10.12 16.29 -19.23
CA GLN A 90 -9.72 16.95 -20.48
C GLN A 90 -10.92 17.47 -21.25
N ARG A 91 -11.92 16.61 -21.50
CA ARG A 91 -13.16 17.03 -22.20
C ARG A 91 -13.88 18.16 -21.49
N SER A 92 -13.97 18.12 -20.16
CA SER A 92 -14.56 19.20 -19.37
C SER A 92 -13.76 20.49 -19.51
N ARG A 93 -12.42 20.43 -19.52
CA ARG A 93 -11.55 21.60 -19.73
C ARG A 93 -11.71 22.19 -21.13
N ASP A 94 -11.77 21.35 -22.15
CA ASP A 94 -11.96 21.79 -23.54
C ASP A 94 -13.30 22.50 -23.70
N ARG A 95 -14.38 21.93 -23.15
CA ARG A 95 -15.71 22.57 -23.16
C ARG A 95 -15.72 23.93 -22.43
N MET A 96 -15.03 24.04 -21.30
CA MET A 96 -14.93 25.32 -20.57
C MET A 96 -14.15 26.36 -21.37
N ASN A 97 -13.09 25.95 -22.07
CA ASN A 97 -12.32 26.83 -22.96
C ASN A 97 -13.15 27.29 -24.16
N GLU A 98 -13.88 26.38 -24.81
CA GLU A 98 -14.80 26.72 -25.92
C GLU A 98 -15.87 27.72 -25.47
N GLN A 99 -16.48 27.52 -24.30
CA GLN A 99 -17.45 28.45 -23.73
C GLN A 99 -16.84 29.81 -23.40
N ALA A 100 -15.62 29.84 -22.87
CA ALA A 100 -14.90 31.08 -22.60
C ALA A 100 -14.59 31.85 -23.89
N GLN A 101 -14.17 31.16 -24.95
CA GLN A 101 -13.93 31.75 -26.26
C GLN A 101 -15.23 32.27 -26.91
N ALA A 102 -16.31 31.50 -26.85
CA ALA A 102 -17.61 31.92 -27.39
C ALA A 102 -18.15 33.17 -26.67
N LYS A 103 -18.00 33.26 -25.34
CA LYS A 103 -18.35 34.45 -24.56
C LYS A 103 -17.45 35.65 -24.88
N ALA A 104 -16.15 35.42 -25.09
CA ALA A 104 -15.22 36.48 -25.49
C ALA A 104 -15.56 37.05 -26.87
N ALA A 105 -15.90 36.19 -27.85
CA ALA A 105 -16.32 36.60 -29.19
C ALA A 105 -17.64 37.39 -29.16
N ALA A 106 -18.63 36.95 -28.38
CA ALA A 106 -19.90 37.66 -28.21
C ALA A 106 -19.72 39.06 -27.56
N LYS A 107 -18.73 39.23 -26.68
CA LYS A 107 -18.40 40.51 -26.04
C LYS A 107 -17.66 41.48 -26.98
N GLN A 108 -16.95 40.97 -27.99
CA GLN A 108 -16.30 41.80 -29.02
C GLN A 108 -17.32 42.35 -30.03
N ASP A 109 -18.32 41.53 -30.41
CA ASP A 109 -19.39 41.91 -31.35
C ASP A 109 -20.38 42.92 -30.75
N SER A 110 -20.50 42.97 -29.42
CA SER A 110 -21.35 43.96 -28.71
C SER A 110 -20.66 45.30 -28.42
N SER A 111 -19.47 45.57 -28.98
CA SER A 111 -18.69 46.81 -28.68
C SER A 111 -18.75 47.90 -29.77
N GLU A 112 -19.48 47.68 -30.87
CA GLU A 112 -19.83 48.74 -31.84
C GLU A 112 -21.28 49.20 -31.66
N GLY A 113 -21.56 49.94 -30.58
CA GLY A 113 -22.89 50.51 -30.41
C GLY A 113 -23.12 51.21 -29.07
N GLY A 114 -22.76 52.50 -29.00
CA GLY A 114 -23.43 53.46 -28.11
C GLY A 114 -22.71 53.78 -26.81
N LYS A 115 -22.17 55.01 -26.76
CA LYS A 115 -21.83 55.71 -25.52
C LYS A 115 -23.09 55.89 -24.67
N ALA A 116 -23.00 55.55 -23.38
CA ALA A 116 -23.77 56.23 -22.34
C ALA A 116 -22.99 56.14 -21.03
N GLU A 117 -22.89 57.29 -20.39
CA GLU A 117 -22.29 57.57 -19.09
C GLU A 117 -22.99 56.75 -18.00
N GLU A 118 -22.24 56.18 -17.05
CA GLU A 118 -22.76 55.95 -15.69
C GLU A 118 -21.60 55.78 -14.69
N GLU A 119 -21.42 56.85 -13.93
CA GLU A 119 -21.16 56.97 -12.50
C GLU A 119 -20.34 55.90 -11.74
N PHE A 120 -19.24 56.40 -11.20
CA PHE A 120 -18.36 55.78 -10.22
C PHE A 120 -19.00 55.82 -8.83
N VAL A 121 -19.22 54.66 -8.19
CA VAL A 121 -19.28 54.56 -6.73
C VAL A 121 -18.54 53.30 -6.29
N ALA A 122 -17.34 53.49 -5.76
CA ALA A 122 -16.61 52.48 -5.01
C ALA A 122 -17.24 52.33 -3.62
N GLN A 123 -17.61 51.11 -3.26
CA GLN A 123 -17.89 50.72 -1.87
C GLN A 123 -16.92 49.60 -1.50
N GLU A 124 -15.89 49.99 -0.75
CA GLU A 124 -15.10 49.10 0.10
C GLU A 124 -15.97 48.72 1.30
N GLU A 125 -16.27 47.43 1.47
CA GLU A 125 -16.83 46.88 2.70
C GLU A 125 -15.95 45.68 3.10
N GLU A 126 -14.98 45.95 3.96
CA GLU A 126 -14.32 44.94 4.78
C GLU A 126 -15.35 44.31 5.74
N PRO A 127 -15.51 42.98 5.83
CA PRO A 127 -16.15 42.40 6.98
C PRO A 127 -15.17 42.41 8.15
N THR A 128 -15.39 43.38 9.01
CA THR A 128 -14.72 43.62 10.28
C THR A 128 -14.73 42.38 11.18
N LEU A 129 -13.54 42.15 11.70
CA LEU A 129 -13.25 41.37 12.89
C LEU A 129 -14.16 41.79 14.07
N PHE A 130 -14.54 40.80 14.87
CA PHE A 130 -14.74 40.88 16.32
C PHE A 130 -16.13 41.29 16.85
N SER A 131 -16.80 40.33 17.49
CA SER A 131 -17.42 40.60 18.80
C SER A 131 -17.44 39.32 19.63
N GLN A 132 -16.50 39.28 20.59
CA GLN A 132 -16.54 38.43 21.77
C GLN A 132 -17.51 39.01 22.80
N HIS A 133 -17.78 38.20 23.83
CA HIS A 133 -18.47 38.45 25.10
C HIS A 133 -19.99 38.18 25.09
N GLU A 134 -20.58 37.45 26.03
CA GLU A 134 -20.07 36.79 27.24
C GLU A 134 -21.09 35.77 27.76
N SER A 135 -20.56 34.74 28.41
CA SER A 135 -21.10 33.99 29.56
C SER A 135 -22.59 34.09 29.91
N SER A 136 -23.22 32.91 30.07
CA SER A 136 -24.01 32.67 31.28
C SER A 136 -23.76 31.26 31.82
N GLU A 137 -23.51 31.23 33.11
CA GLU A 137 -23.10 30.12 33.95
C GLU A 137 -24.26 29.14 34.15
N ARG A 138 -23.99 27.82 34.16
CA ARG A 138 -24.63 26.87 35.10
C ARG A 138 -23.65 25.78 35.48
N LYS A 139 -23.41 25.72 36.79
CA LYS A 139 -22.63 24.73 37.54
C LYS A 139 -23.59 23.67 38.12
N THR A 140 -23.01 22.54 38.52
CA THR A 140 -23.53 21.37 39.27
C THR A 140 -24.20 20.29 38.43
N ASP A 141 -23.93 19.00 38.58
CA ASP A 141 -22.86 18.26 39.26
C ASP A 141 -22.82 16.84 38.67
N GLU A 142 -21.63 16.23 38.69
CA GLU A 142 -21.39 14.82 39.06
C GLU A 142 -22.04 13.65 38.28
N SER A 143 -21.26 12.93 37.46
CA SER A 143 -20.92 11.50 37.70
C SER A 143 -20.16 10.82 36.54
N ALA A 144 -19.03 10.21 36.91
CA ALA A 144 -18.38 9.02 36.33
C ALA A 144 -17.59 9.11 34.99
N ASP A 145 -16.31 9.45 35.16
CA ASP A 145 -15.15 8.58 34.88
C ASP A 145 -14.86 8.14 33.42
N ALA A 146 -13.95 8.87 32.78
CA ALA A 146 -13.29 8.49 31.53
C ALA A 146 -11.80 8.25 31.79
N ARG A 147 -11.32 7.01 31.63
CA ARG A 147 -9.89 6.73 31.39
C ARG A 147 -9.70 5.64 30.32
N VAL A 148 -8.95 6.05 29.30
CA VAL A 148 -8.46 5.30 28.15
C VAL A 148 -7.74 4.02 28.58
N PRO A 149 -7.94 2.86 27.92
CA PRO A 149 -7.21 1.65 28.26
C PRO A 149 -5.75 1.76 27.79
N ALA A 150 -4.82 1.67 28.74
CA ALA A 150 -3.39 1.61 28.50
C ALA A 150 -3.02 0.33 27.73
N VAL A 151 -2.26 0.51 26.65
CA VAL A 151 -1.63 -0.57 25.88
C VAL A 151 -0.52 -1.20 26.74
N SER A 152 -0.70 -2.46 27.12
CA SER A 152 0.31 -3.24 27.83
C SER A 152 1.43 -3.65 26.86
N LEU A 153 2.63 -3.10 27.07
CA LEU A 153 3.86 -3.56 26.40
C LEU A 153 4.44 -4.77 27.15
N PRO A 154 4.94 -5.81 26.45
CA PRO A 154 5.59 -6.94 27.09
C PRO A 154 6.93 -6.52 27.72
N HIS A 155 7.20 -7.02 28.93
CA HIS A 155 8.50 -6.87 29.60
C HIS A 155 9.54 -7.76 28.90
N PHE A 156 10.61 -7.15 28.38
CA PHE A 156 11.81 -7.89 27.96
C PHE A 156 12.59 -8.32 29.21
N LEU A 157 12.61 -9.62 29.50
CA LEU A 157 13.55 -10.19 30.45
C LEU A 157 14.94 -10.22 29.80
N SER A 158 15.82 -9.36 30.31
CA SER A 158 17.25 -9.34 30.05
C SER A 158 17.92 -10.60 30.57
N ALA A 159 18.87 -11.11 29.79
CA ALA A 159 19.81 -12.16 30.18
C ALA A 159 20.70 -11.73 31.37
N ALA A 160 20.97 -12.68 32.27
CA ALA A 160 22.20 -12.82 33.06
C ALA A 160 22.12 -14.10 33.92
N ASP A 161 22.71 -15.20 33.42
CA ASP A 161 23.77 -16.01 34.07
C ASP A 161 23.99 -17.32 33.28
#